data_AF-A0A7V9NFY9-F1
#
_entry.id   AF-A0A7V9NFY9-F1
#
_cell.length_a   1.000
_cell.length_b   1.000
_cell.length_c   1.000
_cell.angle_alpha   90.00
_cell.angle_beta   90.00
_cell.angle_gamma   90.00
#
_symmetry.space_group_name_H-M   'P 1'
#
loop_
_entity.id
_entity.type
_entity.pdbx_description
1 polymer ?
#
loop_
_entity_poly.entity_id
_entity_poly.type
_entity_poly.pdbx_seq_one_letter_code
_entity_poly.pdbx_strand_id
1 'polypeptide(L)'
;MQPEINRTRLFTGCVVSLVATAFGFAVRAAILQDWREQFNLSGEQIGYILGAGLFPFAISIILFSLVIDRLGNGRSMAIAFALHVSSALITLAAPFALAAPGSDPEAIAAGQRAGFALLYLGTFVFALGNGTVEAVVNPVTATLFDREKTKYLNILHAGWP
;
A
#
# COMPACT_ATOMS: atom_id res chain seq x y z
N MET A 1 20.52 21.10 24.28
CA MET A 1 20.48 19.65 24.58
C MET A 1 19.87 18.97 23.37
N GLN A 2 20.61 18.14 22.64
CA GLN A 2 19.99 17.38 21.54
C GLN A 2 19.04 16.34 22.15
N PRO A 3 17.81 16.20 21.63
CA PRO A 3 16.88 15.21 22.17
C PRO A 3 17.47 13.81 22.04
N GLU A 4 17.42 13.04 23.11
CA GLU A 4 17.86 11.65 23.12
C GLU A 4 16.98 10.83 22.18
N ILE A 5 17.59 10.14 21.22
CA ILE A 5 16.87 9.32 20.24
C ILE A 5 16.37 8.04 20.92
N ASN A 6 15.05 7.92 21.09
CA ASN A 6 14.44 6.68 21.58
C ASN A 6 14.38 5.63 20.45
N ARG A 7 15.42 4.79 20.39
CA ARG A 7 15.60 3.76 19.35
C ARG A 7 14.44 2.75 19.33
N THR A 8 14.01 2.29 20.50
CA THR A 8 12.91 1.31 20.63
C THR A 8 11.63 1.85 20.03
N ARG A 9 11.26 3.09 20.37
CA ARG A 9 10.04 3.73 19.85
C ARG A 9 10.08 3.89 18.32
N LEU A 10 11.21 4.29 17.75
CA LEU A 10 11.37 4.43 16.30
C LEU A 10 11.30 3.07 15.59
N PHE A 11 11.98 2.06 16.13
CA PHE A 11 11.95 0.71 15.58
C PHE A 11 10.56 0.08 15.66
N THR A 12 9.85 0.23 16.79
CA THR A 12 8.46 -0.21 16.90
C THR A 12 7.58 0.46 15.85
N GLY A 13 7.76 1.76 15.59
CA GLY A 13 7.07 2.44 14.50
C GLY A 13 7.34 1.85 13.12
N CYS A 14 8.58 1.45 12.84
CA CYS A 14 8.96 0.78 11.60
C CYS A 14 8.27 -0.58 11.46
N VAL A 15 8.31 -1.42 12.49
CA VAL A 15 7.65 -2.74 12.51
C VAL A 15 6.15 -2.61 12.32
N VAL A 16 5.49 -1.73 13.08
CA VAL A 16 4.04 -1.52 12.97
C VAL A 16 3.63 -1.05 11.57
N SER A 17 4.43 -0.16 10.95
CA SER A 17 4.17 0.31 9.59
C SER A 17 4.28 -0.82 8.56
N LEU A 18 5.28 -1.69 8.70
CA LEU A 18 5.48 -2.81 7.80
C LEU A 18 4.39 -3.88 7.97
N VAL A 19 3.98 -4.17 9.21
CA VAL A 19 2.85 -5.06 9.51
C VAL A 19 1.53 -4.52 8.91
N ALA A 20 1.26 -3.22 9.04
CA ALA A 20 0.07 -2.60 8.45
C ALA A 20 0.06 -2.74 6.91
N THR A 21 1.23 -2.58 6.31
CA THR A 21 1.44 -2.78 4.87
C THR A 21 1.13 -4.23 4.48
N ALA A 22 1.60 -5.23 5.25
CA ALA A 22 1.38 -6.66 4.98
C ALA A 22 -0.10 -7.02 5.11
N PHE A 23 -0.75 -6.50 6.15
CA PHE A 23 -2.18 -6.68 6.39
C PHE A 23 -3.01 -6.15 5.22
N GLY A 24 -2.64 -4.99 4.65
CA GLY A 24 -3.32 -4.43 3.49
C GLY A 24 -3.20 -5.29 2.22
N PHE A 25 -2.10 -6.04 2.03
CA PHE A 25 -1.99 -7.05 0.97
C PHE A 25 -2.84 -8.28 1.27
N ALA A 26 -2.77 -8.80 2.51
CA ALA A 26 -3.52 -9.97 2.93
C ALA A 26 -5.05 -9.78 2.78
N VAL A 27 -5.57 -8.63 3.23
CA VAL A 27 -6.99 -8.27 3.08
C VAL A 27 -7.38 -8.21 1.61
N ARG A 28 -6.56 -7.58 0.75
CA ARG A 28 -6.85 -7.50 -0.69
C ARG A 28 -6.83 -8.86 -1.38
N ALA A 29 -5.91 -9.74 -1.00
CA ALA A 29 -5.89 -11.11 -1.50
C ALA A 29 -7.14 -11.89 -1.07
N ALA A 30 -7.60 -11.70 0.17
CA ALA A 30 -8.77 -12.37 0.71
C ALA A 30 -10.09 -11.97 0.03
N ILE A 31 -10.26 -10.68 -0.30
CA ILE A 31 -11.51 -10.14 -0.89
C ILE A 31 -11.52 -10.15 -2.43
N LEU A 32 -10.44 -10.59 -3.07
CA LEU A 32 -10.28 -10.46 -4.52
C LEU A 32 -11.34 -11.26 -5.32
N GLN A 33 -11.77 -12.41 -4.80
CA GLN A 33 -12.83 -13.20 -5.43
C GLN A 33 -14.20 -12.53 -5.26
N ASP A 34 -14.47 -11.92 -4.10
CA ASP A 34 -15.71 -11.16 -3.87
C ASP A 34 -15.81 -9.99 -4.85
N TRP A 35 -14.71 -9.26 -5.09
CA TRP A 35 -14.67 -8.21 -6.11
C TRP A 35 -14.88 -8.74 -7.52
N ARG A 36 -14.37 -9.93 -7.83
CA ARG A 36 -14.60 -10.56 -9.14
C ARG A 36 -16.09 -10.77 -9.39
N GLU A 37 -16.79 -11.30 -8.42
CA GLU A 37 -18.23 -11.55 -8.51
C GLU A 37 -19.03 -10.25 -8.50
N GLN A 38 -18.74 -9.34 -7.57
CA GLN A 38 -19.47 -8.09 -7.39
C GLN A 38 -19.36 -7.15 -8.60
N PHE A 39 -18.18 -7.06 -9.20
CA PHE A 39 -17.93 -6.16 -10.34
C PHE A 39 -17.90 -6.88 -11.68
N ASN A 40 -18.21 -8.19 -11.72
CA ASN A 40 -18.15 -9.04 -12.91
C ASN A 40 -16.79 -8.93 -13.64
N LEU A 41 -15.70 -9.03 -12.89
CA LEU A 41 -14.35 -8.83 -13.43
C LEU A 41 -13.88 -10.04 -14.23
N SER A 42 -13.23 -9.78 -15.36
CA SER A 42 -12.53 -10.81 -16.12
C SER A 42 -11.27 -11.29 -15.39
N GLY A 43 -10.76 -12.46 -15.78
CA GLY A 43 -9.47 -12.95 -15.26
C GLY A 43 -8.31 -11.99 -15.57
N GLU A 44 -8.36 -11.31 -16.70
CA GLU A 44 -7.38 -10.28 -17.08
C GLU A 44 -7.44 -9.07 -16.12
N GLN A 45 -8.63 -8.58 -15.82
CA GLN A 45 -8.82 -7.46 -14.88
C GLN A 45 -8.34 -7.78 -13.47
N ILE A 46 -8.58 -9.02 -13.00
CA ILE A 46 -8.01 -9.51 -11.74
C ILE A 46 -6.47 -9.50 -11.80
N GLY A 47 -5.89 -9.94 -12.93
CA GLY A 47 -4.45 -9.87 -13.16
C GLY A 47 -3.91 -8.43 -13.09
N TYR A 48 -4.61 -7.47 -13.68
CA TYR A 48 -4.21 -6.06 -13.59
C TYR A 48 -4.28 -5.50 -12.17
N ILE A 49 -5.31 -5.83 -11.39
CA ILE A 49 -5.43 -5.41 -9.98
C ILE A 49 -4.28 -5.99 -9.16
N LEU A 50 -4.00 -7.29 -9.30
CA LEU A 50 -2.86 -7.94 -8.64
C LEU A 50 -1.53 -7.30 -9.03
N GLY A 51 -1.32 -7.07 -10.33
CA GLY A 51 -0.12 -6.40 -10.84
C GLY A 51 0.06 -5.00 -10.26
N ALA A 52 -1.01 -4.21 -10.19
CA ALA A 52 -1.02 -2.88 -9.58
C ALA A 52 -0.66 -2.88 -8.09
N GLY A 53 -0.81 -4.01 -7.40
CA GLY A 53 -0.31 -4.16 -6.04
C GLY A 53 1.21 -4.27 -5.95
N LEU A 54 1.89 -4.74 -7.00
CA LEU A 54 3.29 -5.16 -6.95
C LEU A 54 4.24 -4.22 -7.72
N PHE A 55 3.93 -3.89 -8.97
CA PHE A 55 4.88 -3.09 -9.78
C PHE A 55 5.07 -1.65 -9.25
N PRO A 56 4.03 -0.93 -8.78
CA PRO A 56 4.22 0.42 -8.26
C PRO A 56 4.93 0.38 -6.91
N PHE A 57 4.79 -0.71 -6.16
CA PHE A 57 5.52 -0.93 -4.92
C PHE A 57 7.03 -0.94 -5.19
N ALA A 58 7.49 -1.77 -6.13
CA ALA A 58 8.89 -1.84 -6.52
C ALA A 58 9.43 -0.49 -7.06
N ILE A 59 8.68 0.17 -7.94
CA ILE A 59 9.05 1.48 -8.48
C ILE A 59 9.15 2.53 -7.37
N SER A 60 8.19 2.53 -6.44
CA SER A 60 8.13 3.50 -5.35
C SER A 60 9.30 3.33 -4.38
N ILE A 61 9.76 2.10 -4.09
CA ILE A 61 10.97 1.89 -3.27
C ILE A 61 12.16 2.62 -3.90
N ILE A 62 12.36 2.45 -5.21
CA ILE A 62 13.49 3.06 -5.94
C ILE A 62 13.36 4.58 -5.93
N LEU A 63 12.21 5.12 -6.35
CA LEU A 63 12.01 6.56 -6.47
C LEU A 63 12.10 7.27 -5.12
N PHE A 64 11.44 6.76 -4.08
CA PHE A 64 11.51 7.37 -2.75
C PHE A 64 12.91 7.29 -2.15
N SER A 65 13.64 6.18 -2.36
CA SER A 65 15.03 6.07 -1.90
C SER A 65 15.96 7.14 -2.51
N LEU A 66 15.66 7.66 -3.71
CA LEU A 66 16.45 8.73 -4.33
C LEU A 66 16.18 10.13 -3.77
N VAL A 67 14.99 10.34 -3.20
CA VAL A 67 14.55 11.67 -2.73
C VAL A 67 14.44 11.77 -1.21
N ILE A 68 14.48 10.64 -0.50
CA ILE A 68 14.27 10.57 0.95
C ILE A 68 15.30 11.39 1.74
N ASP A 69 16.55 11.46 1.28
CA ASP A 69 17.62 12.25 1.91
C ASP A 69 17.31 13.76 1.93
N ARG A 70 16.56 14.25 0.93
CA ARG A 70 16.14 15.66 0.86
C ARG A 70 14.81 15.91 1.59
N LEU A 71 13.90 14.94 1.55
CA LEU A 71 12.54 15.07 2.06
C LEU A 71 12.45 14.82 3.58
N GLY A 72 13.23 13.83 4.05
CA GLY A 72 13.28 13.34 5.42
C GLY A 72 12.28 12.22 5.71
N ASN A 73 12.65 11.33 6.64
CA ASN A 73 11.88 10.14 7.02
C ASN A 73 10.46 10.47 7.51
N GLY A 74 10.32 11.47 8.39
CA GLY A 74 9.03 11.83 8.97
C GLY A 74 8.00 12.33 7.95
N ARG A 75 8.43 13.16 7.00
CA ARG A 75 7.54 13.64 5.91
C ARG A 75 7.18 12.51 4.95
N SER A 76 8.13 11.64 4.65
CA SER A 76 7.91 10.45 3.80
C SER A 76 6.87 9.52 4.42
N MET A 77 6.92 9.28 5.74
CA MET A 77 5.90 8.52 6.45
C MET A 77 4.52 9.19 6.43
N ALA A 78 4.45 10.53 6.52
CA ALA A 78 3.19 11.24 6.39
C ALA A 78 2.59 11.12 4.98
N ILE A 79 3.43 11.13 3.93
CA ILE A 79 3.01 10.87 2.55
C ILE A 79 2.50 9.43 2.42
N ALA A 80 3.21 8.44 2.96
CA ALA A 80 2.76 7.04 2.96
C ALA A 80 1.37 6.91 3.59
N PHE A 81 1.16 7.51 4.77
CA PHE A 81 -0.13 7.52 5.44
C PHE A 81 -1.23 8.17 4.58
N ALA A 82 -0.94 9.32 3.96
CA ALA A 82 -1.90 9.99 3.07
C ALA A 82 -2.26 9.14 1.85
N LEU A 83 -1.29 8.41 1.27
CA LEU A 83 -1.51 7.46 0.18
C LEU A 83 -2.38 6.29 0.65
N HIS A 84 -2.13 5.71 1.83
CA HIS A 84 -2.96 4.64 2.38
C HIS A 84 -4.41 5.08 2.65
N VAL A 85 -4.60 6.28 3.23
CA VAL A 85 -5.95 6.86 3.44
C VAL A 85 -6.65 7.09 2.11
N SER A 86 -5.96 7.69 1.14
CA SER A 86 -6.51 7.95 -0.20
C SER A 86 -6.88 6.65 -0.90
N SER A 87 -6.00 5.64 -0.84
CA SER A 87 -6.27 4.30 -1.35
C SER A 87 -7.54 3.70 -0.75
N ALA A 88 -7.69 3.76 0.58
CA ALA A 88 -8.86 3.24 1.27
C ALA A 88 -10.14 3.93 0.80
N LEU A 89 -10.13 5.27 0.71
CA LEU A 89 -11.28 6.04 0.24
C LEU A 89 -11.64 5.70 -1.22
N ILE A 90 -10.65 5.60 -2.11
CA ILE A 90 -10.85 5.23 -3.52
C ILE A 90 -11.43 3.82 -3.64
N THR A 91 -10.89 2.85 -2.91
CA THR A 91 -11.39 1.47 -2.90
C THR A 91 -12.81 1.39 -2.34
N LEU A 92 -13.10 2.10 -1.25
CA LEU A 92 -14.45 2.16 -0.66
C LEU A 92 -15.47 2.88 -1.56
N ALA A 93 -15.01 3.73 -2.47
CA ALA A 93 -15.88 4.37 -3.46
C ALA A 93 -16.33 3.42 -4.58
N ALA A 94 -15.60 2.32 -4.83
CA ALA A 94 -15.85 1.44 -5.98
C ALA A 94 -17.29 0.89 -6.04
N PRO A 95 -17.89 0.38 -4.95
CA PRO A 95 -19.25 -0.16 -5.00
C PRO A 95 -20.30 0.90 -5.34
N PHE A 96 -20.06 2.18 -5.00
CA PHE A 96 -20.99 3.28 -5.31
C PHE A 96 -21.04 3.63 -6.80
N ALA A 97 -20.10 3.11 -7.60
CA ALA A 97 -20.13 3.25 -9.05
C ALA A 97 -21.08 2.24 -9.72
N LEU A 98 -21.52 1.19 -9.02
CA LEU A 98 -22.39 0.17 -9.61
C LEU A 98 -23.80 0.72 -9.83
N ALA A 99 -24.39 0.36 -10.97
CA ALA A 99 -25.75 0.73 -11.31
C ALA A 99 -26.78 0.03 -10.40
N ALA A 100 -27.93 0.67 -10.19
CA ALA A 100 -29.00 0.09 -9.38
C ALA A 100 -29.61 -1.17 -10.05
N PRO A 101 -30.16 -2.12 -9.26
CA PRO A 101 -30.87 -3.26 -9.82
C PRO A 101 -31.99 -2.84 -10.77
N GLY A 102 -32.05 -3.47 -11.96
CA GLY A 102 -33.03 -3.14 -13.00
C GLY A 102 -32.65 -1.98 -13.92
N SER A 103 -31.46 -1.39 -13.76
CA SER A 103 -30.90 -0.44 -14.72
C SER A 103 -30.68 -1.10 -16.10
N ASP A 104 -30.61 -0.29 -17.14
CA ASP A 104 -30.34 -0.77 -18.49
C ASP A 104 -28.92 -1.40 -18.60
N PRO A 105 -28.69 -2.27 -19.61
CA PRO A 105 -27.41 -2.96 -19.76
C PRO A 105 -26.20 -2.03 -19.93
N GLU A 106 -26.38 -0.83 -20.50
CA GLU A 106 -25.28 0.11 -20.71
C GLU A 106 -24.86 0.75 -19.38
N ALA A 107 -25.82 1.15 -18.55
CA ALA A 107 -25.55 1.65 -17.20
C ALA A 107 -24.83 0.63 -16.32
N ILE A 108 -25.24 -0.66 -16.39
CA ILE A 108 -24.56 -1.75 -15.67
C ILE A 108 -23.10 -1.87 -16.12
N ALA A 109 -22.86 -1.91 -17.44
CA ALA A 109 -21.50 -2.01 -17.98
C ALA A 109 -20.64 -0.79 -17.64
N ALA A 110 -21.21 0.41 -17.65
CA ALA A 110 -20.52 1.63 -17.24
C ALA A 110 -20.10 1.58 -15.76
N GLY A 111 -21.00 1.15 -14.87
CA GLY A 111 -20.69 1.02 -13.44
C GLY A 111 -19.61 -0.02 -13.15
N GLN A 112 -19.62 -1.17 -13.84
CA GLN A 112 -18.57 -2.19 -13.73
C GLN A 112 -17.19 -1.66 -14.17
N ARG A 113 -17.13 -0.92 -15.29
CA ARG A 113 -15.89 -0.29 -15.77
C ARG A 113 -15.35 0.74 -14.77
N ALA A 114 -16.22 1.58 -14.22
CA ALA A 114 -15.85 2.58 -13.23
C ALA A 114 -15.39 1.92 -11.91
N GLY A 115 -16.09 0.89 -11.46
CA GLY A 115 -15.70 0.09 -10.29
C GLY A 115 -14.33 -0.55 -10.46
N PHE A 116 -14.07 -1.19 -11.60
CA PHE A 116 -12.74 -1.71 -11.94
C PHE A 116 -11.65 -0.63 -11.87
N ALA A 117 -11.90 0.54 -12.48
CA ALA A 117 -10.94 1.64 -12.47
C ALA A 117 -10.62 2.13 -11.04
N LEU A 118 -11.63 2.20 -10.17
CA LEU A 118 -11.45 2.58 -8.77
C LEU A 118 -10.68 1.51 -7.98
N LEU A 119 -10.99 0.22 -8.16
CA LEU A 119 -10.24 -0.87 -7.52
C LEU A 119 -8.78 -0.90 -7.97
N TYR A 120 -8.53 -0.71 -9.27
CA TYR A 120 -7.17 -0.61 -9.82
C TYR A 120 -6.42 0.59 -9.22
N LEU A 121 -7.02 1.78 -9.27
CA LEU A 121 -6.39 3.01 -8.79
C LEU A 121 -6.13 2.94 -7.27
N GLY A 122 -7.11 2.46 -6.49
CA GLY A 122 -6.95 2.28 -5.05
C GLY A 122 -5.81 1.30 -4.73
N THR A 123 -5.66 0.23 -5.49
CA THR A 123 -4.56 -0.74 -5.34
C THR A 123 -3.22 -0.16 -5.77
N PHE A 124 -3.19 0.61 -6.85
CA PHE A 124 -1.98 1.31 -7.30
C PHE A 124 -1.48 2.32 -6.26
N VAL A 125 -2.37 3.16 -5.72
CA VAL A 125 -2.04 4.15 -4.69
C VAL A 125 -1.59 3.46 -3.39
N PHE A 126 -2.22 2.34 -3.03
CA PHE A 126 -1.78 1.50 -1.90
C PHE A 126 -0.31 1.06 -2.08
N ALA A 127 0.02 0.53 -3.25
CA ALA A 127 1.37 0.06 -3.57
C ALA A 127 2.43 1.17 -3.51
N LEU A 128 2.09 2.40 -3.93
CA LEU A 128 2.96 3.56 -3.74
C LEU A 128 3.19 3.89 -2.25
N GLY A 129 2.12 3.85 -1.43
CA GLY A 129 2.23 4.04 0.01
C GLY A 129 3.16 3.00 0.65
N ASN A 130 3.02 1.74 0.24
CA ASN A 130 3.86 0.64 0.71
C ASN A 130 5.34 0.85 0.36
N GLY A 131 5.63 1.26 -0.87
CA GLY A 131 7.01 1.50 -1.30
C GLY A 131 7.65 2.67 -0.60
N THR A 132 6.84 3.67 -0.24
CA THR A 132 7.28 4.79 0.59
C THR A 132 7.63 4.33 2.01
N VAL A 133 6.81 3.47 2.63
CA VAL A 133 7.12 2.87 3.95
C VAL A 133 8.44 2.12 3.88
N GLU A 134 8.59 1.22 2.91
CA GLU A 134 9.75 0.37 2.73
C GLU A 134 11.05 1.16 2.51
N ALA A 135 10.98 2.22 1.70
CA ALA A 135 12.09 3.14 1.47
C ALA A 135 12.54 3.88 2.74
N VAL A 136 11.66 4.03 3.73
CA VAL A 136 11.97 4.66 5.02
C VAL A 136 12.49 3.63 6.03
N VAL A 137 11.72 2.56 6.27
CA VAL A 137 11.94 1.66 7.42
C VAL A 137 13.25 0.88 7.31
N ASN A 138 13.67 0.55 6.09
CA ASN A 138 14.90 -0.21 5.84
C ASN A 138 16.15 0.62 6.19
N PRO A 139 16.39 1.81 5.63
CA PRO A 139 17.50 2.66 6.04
C PRO A 139 17.43 3.05 7.52
N VAL A 140 16.25 3.42 8.04
CA VAL A 140 16.10 3.81 9.45
C VAL A 140 16.54 2.68 10.38
N THR A 141 16.10 1.45 10.12
CA THR A 141 16.49 0.27 10.92
C THR A 141 17.99 0.00 10.81
N ALA A 142 18.56 0.05 9.60
CA ALA A 142 19.98 -0.14 9.37
C ALA A 142 20.86 0.93 10.05
N THR A 143 20.36 2.16 10.20
CA THR A 143 21.04 3.24 10.92
C THR A 143 20.87 3.13 12.44
N LEU A 144 19.69 2.75 12.93
CA LEU A 144 19.45 2.57 14.38
C LEU A 144 20.26 1.43 14.99
N PHE A 145 20.54 0.39 14.21
CA PHE A 145 21.24 -0.83 14.62
C PHE A 145 22.44 -1.14 13.71
N ASP A 146 23.32 -0.17 13.53
CA ASP A 146 24.48 -0.23 12.64
C ASP A 146 25.46 -1.39 12.89
N ARG A 147 25.56 -1.88 14.13
CA ARG A 147 26.39 -3.03 14.53
C ARG A 147 25.72 -4.39 14.34
N GLU A 148 24.40 -4.44 14.25
CA GLU A 148 23.60 -5.68 14.18
C GLU A 148 22.57 -5.63 13.04
N LYS A 149 22.88 -4.93 11.93
CA LYS A 149 21.94 -4.61 10.83
C LYS A 149 21.13 -5.81 10.35
N THR A 150 21.79 -6.90 9.99
CA THR A 150 21.14 -8.11 9.46
C THR A 150 20.12 -8.67 10.44
N LYS A 151 20.45 -8.71 11.74
CA LYS A 151 19.53 -9.21 12.78
C LYS A 151 18.29 -8.34 12.87
N TYR A 152 18.43 -7.02 12.94
CA TYR A 152 17.29 -6.12 13.11
C TYR A 152 16.46 -5.95 11.84
N LEU A 153 17.07 -6.04 10.64
CA LEU A 153 16.34 -6.11 9.38
C LEU A 153 15.53 -7.42 9.30
N ASN A 154 16.08 -8.55 9.75
CA ASN A 154 15.32 -9.79 9.83
C ASN A 154 14.15 -9.70 10.82
N ILE A 155 14.32 -9.02 11.97
CA ILE A 155 13.22 -8.78 12.91
C ILE A 155 12.17 -7.85 12.30
N LEU A 156 12.59 -6.80 11.59
CA LEU A 156 11.68 -5.90 10.88
C LEU A 156 10.82 -6.69 9.89
N HIS A 157 11.46 -7.46 9.00
CA HIS A 157 10.77 -8.24 7.98
C HIS A 157 10.02 -9.46 8.50
N ALA A 158 10.18 -9.87 9.76
CA ALA A 158 9.28 -10.86 10.35
C ALA A 158 7.81 -10.38 10.37
N GLY A 159 7.58 -9.07 10.25
CA GLY A 159 6.25 -8.47 10.07
C GLY A 159 5.74 -8.45 8.62
N TRP A 160 6.49 -9.01 7.66
CA TRP A 160 6.20 -9.00 6.22
C TRP A 160 6.30 -10.42 5.62
N PRO A 161 5.27 -10.93 4.90
CA PRO A 161 5.34 -12.20 4.19
C PRO A 161 6.08 -12.12 2.84
#